data_AF-A0A2V9D822-F1
#
_entry.id   AF-A0A2V9D822-F1
#
_cell.length_a   1.000
_cell.length_b   1.000
_cell.length_c   1.000
_cell.angle_alpha   90.00
_cell.angle_beta   90.00
_cell.angle_gamma   90.00
#
_symmetry.space_group_name_H-M   'P 1'
#
loop_
_entity.id
_entity.type
_entity.pdbx_description
1 polymer ?
#
loop_
_entity_poly.entity_id
_entity_poly.type
_entity_poly.pdbx_seq_one_letter_code
_entity_poly.pdbx_strand_id
1 'polypeptide(L)'
;MLVLASKFAKPLKDGSVRVADLNLEYIQVDPIVAAMRRMVRSLDFDICEMAFTTYLCAKAYGKPVIAIPVFLTRNFHHWAIFYNVNSGIAKPKDLESRTVGVNRGYTVTTGLWARGILQTEYGVDLTKITWAPTDDEHVAEYKAPANVDYSYRGKP
;
A
#
# COMPACT_ATOMS: atom_id res chain seq x y z
N MET A 1 -9.47 -20.57 4.33
CA MET A 1 -10.01 -19.42 3.58
C MET A 1 -8.90 -18.63 2.90
N LEU A 2 -9.03 -18.38 1.60
CA LEU A 2 -8.06 -17.69 0.75
C LEU A 2 -8.71 -16.45 0.10
N VAL A 3 -7.99 -15.32 0.10
CA VAL A 3 -8.39 -14.12 -0.67
C VAL A 3 -7.31 -13.77 -1.69
N LEU A 4 -7.65 -13.88 -2.97
CA LEU A 4 -6.82 -13.45 -4.09
C LEU A 4 -7.68 -12.57 -5.01
N ALA A 5 -7.25 -11.36 -5.37
CA ALA A 5 -7.94 -10.54 -6.37
C ALA A 5 -7.33 -10.71 -7.76
N SER A 6 -6.07 -11.15 -7.85
CA SER A 6 -5.34 -11.28 -9.11
C SER A 6 -6.03 -12.23 -10.10
N LYS A 7 -6.00 -11.84 -11.38
CA LYS A 7 -6.40 -12.69 -12.50
C LYS A 7 -5.55 -13.97 -12.62
N PHE A 8 -4.32 -13.94 -12.12
CA PHE A 8 -3.42 -15.11 -12.13
C PHE A 8 -3.92 -16.22 -11.20
N ALA A 9 -4.79 -15.89 -10.24
CA ALA A 9 -5.43 -16.87 -9.37
C ALA A 9 -6.71 -17.48 -9.98
N LYS A 10 -7.14 -17.05 -11.18
CA LYS A 10 -8.38 -17.55 -11.81
C LYS A 10 -8.43 -19.08 -11.91
N PRO A 11 -7.36 -19.78 -12.36
CA PRO A 11 -7.44 -21.23 -12.49
C PRO A 11 -7.67 -21.98 -11.17
N LEU A 12 -7.19 -21.40 -10.08
CA LEU A 12 -7.44 -21.90 -8.74
C LEU A 12 -8.90 -21.63 -8.33
N LYS A 13 -9.39 -20.40 -8.58
CA LYS A 13 -10.76 -19.98 -8.25
C LYS A 13 -11.86 -20.75 -8.99
N ASP A 14 -11.67 -21.03 -10.27
CA ASP A 14 -12.65 -21.75 -11.11
C ASP A 14 -12.47 -23.28 -11.08
N GLY A 15 -11.47 -23.77 -10.34
CA GLY A 15 -11.20 -25.19 -10.16
C GLY A 15 -10.61 -25.89 -11.39
N SER A 16 -10.19 -25.15 -12.43
CA SER A 16 -9.44 -25.70 -13.56
C SER A 16 -8.06 -26.22 -13.14
N VAL A 17 -7.49 -25.68 -12.07
CA VAL A 17 -6.34 -26.24 -11.35
C VAL A 17 -6.80 -26.65 -9.96
N ARG A 18 -6.69 -27.95 -9.65
CA ARG A 18 -6.97 -28.51 -8.32
C ARG A 18 -5.69 -28.88 -7.61
N VAL A 19 -5.67 -28.68 -6.31
CA VAL A 19 -4.61 -29.17 -5.44
C VAL A 19 -5.15 -30.41 -4.73
N ALA A 20 -4.54 -31.57 -4.98
CA ALA A 20 -5.09 -32.87 -4.58
C ALA A 20 -5.44 -32.98 -3.08
N ASP A 21 -4.63 -32.35 -2.23
CA ASP A 21 -4.71 -32.48 -0.78
C ASP A 21 -5.28 -31.23 -0.07
N LEU A 22 -5.77 -30.23 -0.81
CA LEU A 22 -6.28 -28.98 -0.22
C LEU A 22 -7.70 -28.68 -0.68
N ASN A 23 -8.58 -28.38 0.29
CA ASN A 23 -9.88 -27.77 0.01
C ASN A 23 -9.74 -26.24 0.07
N LEU A 24 -9.83 -25.57 -1.07
CA LEU A 24 -9.65 -24.13 -1.19
C LEU A 24 -10.99 -23.39 -1.17
N GLU A 25 -11.25 -22.65 -0.10
CA GLU A 25 -12.39 -21.73 -0.01
C GLU A 25 -11.97 -20.32 -0.42
N TYR A 26 -12.56 -19.80 -1.49
CA TYR A 26 -12.29 -18.45 -2.00
C TYR A 26 -13.27 -17.45 -1.41
N ILE A 27 -12.73 -16.42 -0.76
CA ILE A 27 -13.51 -15.29 -0.27
C ILE A 27 -13.26 -14.11 -1.19
N GLN A 28 -14.32 -13.61 -1.83
CA GLN A 28 -14.24 -12.40 -2.62
C GLN A 28 -14.41 -11.17 -1.73
N VAL A 29 -13.40 -10.30 -1.75
CA VAL A 29 -13.41 -9.01 -1.03
C VAL A 29 -13.01 -7.93 -2.01
N ASP A 30 -13.91 -6.96 -2.21
CA ASP A 30 -13.68 -5.81 -3.09
C ASP A 30 -13.94 -4.51 -2.29
N PRO A 31 -12.97 -3.57 -2.23
CA PRO A 31 -11.63 -3.65 -2.81
C PRO A 31 -10.68 -4.55 -2.02
N ILE A 32 -9.70 -5.15 -2.70
CA ILE A 32 -8.71 -6.07 -2.09
C ILE A 32 -7.97 -5.48 -0.88
N VAL A 33 -7.83 -4.15 -0.82
CA VAL A 33 -7.23 -3.45 0.33
C VAL A 33 -7.97 -3.70 1.64
N ALA A 34 -9.29 -3.93 1.60
CA ALA A 34 -10.06 -4.28 2.78
C ALA A 34 -9.66 -5.67 3.33
N ALA A 35 -9.37 -6.63 2.45
CA ALA A 35 -8.85 -7.94 2.85
C ALA A 35 -7.44 -7.84 3.44
N MET A 36 -6.56 -7.05 2.82
CA MET A 36 -5.21 -6.80 3.34
C MET A 36 -5.24 -6.27 4.77
N ARG A 37 -6.12 -5.29 5.04
CA ARG A 37 -6.33 -4.71 6.37
C ARG A 37 -6.81 -5.76 7.38
N ARG A 38 -7.80 -6.58 7.01
CA ARG A 38 -8.30 -7.69 7.84
C ARG A 38 -7.22 -8.73 8.12
N MET A 39 -6.42 -9.09 7.11
CA MET A 39 -5.33 -10.04 7.27
C MET A 39 -4.32 -9.59 8.33
N VAL A 40 -3.84 -8.35 8.28
CA VAL A 40 -2.77 -7.90 9.21
C VAL A 40 -3.29 -7.45 10.58
N ARG A 41 -4.59 -7.18 10.72
CA ARG A 41 -5.21 -6.76 11.98
C ARG A 41 -5.79 -7.93 12.77
N SER A 42 -6.46 -8.86 12.10
CA SER A 42 -7.24 -9.93 12.73
C SER A 42 -6.96 -11.34 12.20
N LEU A 43 -6.06 -11.50 11.21
CA LEU A 43 -5.69 -12.80 10.65
C LEU A 43 -6.88 -13.58 10.09
N ASP A 44 -7.82 -12.87 9.47
CA ASP A 44 -9.09 -13.43 8.95
C ASP A 44 -8.93 -14.51 7.86
N PHE A 45 -7.72 -14.69 7.30
CA PHE A 45 -7.48 -15.58 6.17
C PHE A 45 -6.20 -16.38 6.38
N ASP A 46 -6.16 -17.60 5.86
CA ASP A 46 -4.94 -18.42 5.86
C ASP A 46 -3.93 -17.91 4.82
N ILE A 47 -4.46 -17.41 3.70
CA ILE A 47 -3.67 -16.88 2.59
C ILE A 47 -4.39 -15.63 2.06
N CYS A 48 -3.64 -14.53 1.91
CA CYS A 48 -4.18 -13.26 1.45
C CYS A 48 -3.17 -12.58 0.51
N GLU A 49 -3.64 -12.05 -0.61
CA GLU A 49 -2.87 -11.08 -1.39
C GLU A 49 -2.51 -9.87 -0.53
N MET A 50 -1.26 -9.42 -0.61
CA MET A 50 -0.73 -8.38 0.26
C MET A 50 0.05 -7.34 -0.53
N ALA A 51 -0.18 -6.07 -0.25
CA ALA A 51 0.69 -5.01 -0.72
C ALA A 51 2.07 -5.14 -0.05
N PHE A 52 3.14 -4.97 -0.83
CA PHE A 52 4.51 -5.20 -0.37
C PHE A 52 4.86 -4.42 0.90
N THR A 53 4.51 -3.13 0.94
CA THR A 53 4.77 -2.29 2.12
C THR A 53 3.94 -2.67 3.34
N THR A 54 2.71 -3.15 3.13
CA THR A 54 1.89 -3.69 4.21
C THR A 54 2.55 -4.92 4.83
N TYR A 55 3.10 -5.83 4.01
CA TYR A 55 3.86 -6.97 4.52
C TYR A 55 5.10 -6.55 5.31
N LEU A 56 5.90 -5.59 4.80
CA LEU A 56 7.08 -5.09 5.50
C LEU A 56 6.71 -4.49 6.87
N CYS A 57 5.66 -3.66 6.93
CA CYS A 57 5.16 -3.14 8.20
C CYS A 57 4.68 -4.26 9.11
N ALA A 58 3.89 -5.20 8.61
CA ALA A 58 3.39 -6.32 9.40
C ALA A 58 4.54 -7.14 10.01
N LYS A 59 5.60 -7.40 9.22
CA LYS A 59 6.80 -8.09 9.68
C LYS A 59 7.56 -7.30 10.74
N ALA A 60 7.73 -5.99 10.55
CA ALA A 60 8.38 -5.11 11.52
C ALA A 60 7.64 -5.05 12.86
N TYR A 61 6.32 -5.19 12.84
CA TYR A 61 5.46 -5.24 14.04
C TYR A 61 5.18 -6.67 14.52
N GLY A 62 5.93 -7.68 14.05
CA GLY A 62 5.85 -9.04 14.56
C GLY A 62 4.54 -9.78 14.27
N LYS A 63 3.77 -9.36 13.26
CA LYS A 63 2.58 -10.10 12.82
C LYS A 63 2.98 -11.50 12.35
N PRO A 64 2.22 -12.56 12.69
CA PRO A 64 2.57 -13.94 12.36
C PRO A 64 2.19 -14.28 10.92
N VAL A 65 2.70 -13.50 9.97
CA VAL A 65 2.48 -13.66 8.53
C VAL A 65 3.82 -13.87 7.82
N ILE A 66 3.82 -14.76 6.83
CA ILE A 66 4.99 -15.04 5.99
C ILE A 66 4.63 -14.81 4.52
N ALA A 67 5.47 -14.09 3.80
CA ALA A 67 5.27 -13.89 2.37
C ALA A 67 5.80 -15.10 1.57
N ILE A 68 5.05 -15.49 0.56
CA ILE A 68 5.53 -16.38 -0.51
C ILE A 68 6.08 -15.44 -1.61
N PRO A 69 7.26 -15.72 -2.21
CA PRO A 69 7.91 -14.83 -3.17
C PRO A 69 7.25 -14.83 -4.57
N VAL A 70 5.93 -14.63 -4.61
CA VAL A 70 5.13 -14.54 -5.84
C VAL A 70 4.69 -13.09 -6.03
N PHE A 71 5.37 -12.40 -6.95
CA PHE A 71 5.10 -10.99 -7.26
C PHE A 71 4.13 -10.89 -8.43
N LEU A 72 2.85 -10.67 -8.11
CA LEU A 72 1.77 -10.66 -9.11
C LEU A 72 1.77 -9.39 -9.97
N THR A 73 2.40 -8.30 -9.53
CA THR A 73 2.43 -7.03 -10.25
C THR A 73 3.83 -6.41 -10.21
N ARG A 74 4.17 -5.70 -11.29
CA ARG A 74 5.36 -4.85 -11.42
C ARG A 74 4.94 -3.56 -12.10
N ASN A 75 5.39 -2.42 -11.59
CA ASN A 75 5.04 -1.12 -12.15
C ASN A 75 6.17 -0.11 -11.92
N PHE A 76 6.28 0.88 -12.80
CA PHE A 76 7.09 2.07 -12.55
C PHE A 76 6.24 3.09 -11.78
N HIS A 77 6.78 3.71 -10.75
CA HIS A 77 5.99 4.57 -9.85
C HIS A 77 6.11 6.07 -10.16
N HIS A 78 6.88 6.45 -11.18
CA HIS A 78 7.02 7.85 -11.62
C HIS A 78 5.68 8.51 -11.99
N TRP A 79 4.71 7.74 -12.50
CA TRP A 79 3.39 8.28 -12.87
C TRP A 79 2.53 8.69 -11.67
N ALA A 80 2.88 8.25 -10.46
CA ALA A 80 1.99 8.35 -9.30
C ALA A 80 1.97 9.74 -8.63
N ILE A 81 2.69 10.71 -9.17
CA ILE A 81 2.78 12.06 -8.64
C ILE A 81 1.98 12.99 -9.55
N PHE A 82 0.96 13.61 -8.99
CA PHE A 82 0.10 14.57 -9.67
C PHE A 82 0.18 15.91 -8.95
N TYR A 83 0.11 17.00 -9.70
CA TYR A 83 0.10 18.35 -9.15
C TYR A 83 -0.86 19.23 -9.94
N ASN A 84 -1.35 20.29 -9.30
CA ASN A 84 -2.14 21.31 -9.99
C ASN A 84 -1.19 22.23 -10.76
N VAL A 85 -1.38 22.38 -12.07
CA VAL A 85 -0.55 23.25 -12.93
C VAL A 85 -0.56 24.72 -12.50
N ASN A 86 -1.59 25.15 -11.77
CA ASN A 86 -1.72 26.50 -11.20
C ASN A 86 -1.11 26.64 -9.80
N SER A 87 -0.46 25.60 -9.26
CA SER A 87 0.14 25.62 -7.90
C SER A 87 1.48 26.37 -7.79
N GLY A 88 2.05 26.79 -8.93
CA GLY A 88 3.38 27.38 -8.99
C GLY A 88 4.53 26.40 -8.71
N ILE A 89 4.27 25.09 -8.73
CA ILE A 89 5.31 24.04 -8.66
C ILE A 89 5.94 23.90 -10.05
N ALA A 90 7.26 24.08 -10.15
CA ALA A 90 8.00 23.95 -11.41
C ALA A 90 8.96 22.75 -11.41
N LYS A 91 9.43 22.31 -10.24
CA LYS A 91 10.32 21.16 -10.07
C LYS A 91 10.03 20.39 -8.77
N PRO A 92 10.45 19.12 -8.65
CA PRO A 92 10.18 18.31 -7.45
C PRO A 92 10.65 18.93 -6.13
N LYS A 93 11.75 19.69 -6.14
CA LYS A 93 12.27 20.42 -4.99
C LYS A 93 11.30 21.46 -4.43
N ASP A 94 10.38 21.97 -5.23
CA ASP A 94 9.39 22.95 -4.79
C ASP A 94 8.30 22.33 -3.90
N LEU A 95 8.29 21.01 -3.73
CA LEU A 95 7.45 20.30 -2.76
C LEU A 95 7.94 20.50 -1.32
N GLU A 96 9.22 20.81 -1.09
CA GLU A 96 9.73 21.12 0.25
C GLU A 96 8.93 22.28 0.85
N SER A 97 8.60 22.18 2.14
CA SER A 97 7.75 23.13 2.89
C SER A 97 6.27 23.19 2.45
N ARG A 98 5.81 22.29 1.58
CA ARG A 98 4.39 22.18 1.19
C ARG A 98 3.70 20.98 1.85
N THR A 99 2.37 21.00 1.81
CA THR A 99 1.54 19.84 2.13
C THR A 99 1.30 19.01 0.88
N VAL A 100 1.58 17.71 0.94
CA VAL A 100 1.40 16.76 -0.17
C VAL A 100 0.41 15.68 0.25
N GLY A 101 -0.68 15.57 -0.51
CA GLY A 101 -1.68 14.54 -0.32
C GLY A 101 -1.14 13.15 -0.64
N VAL A 102 -1.46 12.16 0.20
CA VAL A 102 -1.15 10.75 -0.05
C VAL A 102 -2.47 10.00 -0.13
N ASN A 103 -2.78 9.42 -1.28
CA ASN A 103 -3.99 8.62 -1.43
C ASN A 103 -3.86 7.34 -0.57
N ARG A 104 -4.77 7.16 0.39
CA ARG A 104 -4.80 6.14 1.46
C ARG A 104 -3.84 6.45 2.62
N GLY A 105 -3.29 5.42 3.27
CA GLY A 105 -2.30 5.57 4.33
C GLY A 105 -0.92 6.00 3.83
N TYR A 106 -0.13 6.58 4.73
CA TYR A 106 1.25 6.98 4.50
C TYR A 106 2.11 5.82 3.98
N THR A 107 1.86 4.59 4.45
CA THR A 107 2.62 3.38 4.08
C THR A 107 2.19 2.76 2.75
N VAL A 108 1.27 3.37 2.00
CA VAL A 108 0.83 2.85 0.70
C VAL A 108 2.00 2.61 -0.25
N THR A 109 2.07 1.43 -0.89
CA THR A 109 3.23 1.00 -1.68
C THR A 109 3.61 2.00 -2.77
N THR A 110 2.63 2.48 -3.53
CA THR A 110 2.83 3.49 -4.57
C THR A 110 3.42 4.79 -4.02
N GLY A 111 2.90 5.28 -2.89
CA GLY A 111 3.36 6.50 -2.23
C GLY A 111 4.78 6.35 -1.67
N LEU A 112 5.13 5.18 -1.13
CA LEU A 112 6.49 4.89 -0.68
C LEU A 112 7.49 4.96 -1.85
N TRP A 113 7.18 4.31 -2.98
CA TRP A 113 8.04 4.37 -4.16
C TRP A 113 8.15 5.78 -4.74
N ALA A 114 7.05 6.52 -4.83
CA ALA A 114 7.06 7.92 -5.27
C ALA A 114 7.97 8.79 -4.37
N ARG A 115 7.90 8.62 -3.04
CA ARG A 115 8.80 9.29 -2.10
C ARG A 115 10.26 8.87 -2.28
N GLY A 116 10.51 7.58 -2.51
CA GLY A 116 11.83 7.07 -2.84
C GLY A 116 12.43 7.79 -4.05
N ILE A 117 11.68 7.84 -5.15
CA ILE A 117 12.07 8.55 -6.39
C ILE A 117 12.36 10.03 -6.12
N LEU A 118 11.45 10.73 -5.43
CA LEU A 118 11.64 12.15 -5.07
C LEU A 118 12.95 12.37 -4.30
N GLN A 119 13.26 11.50 -3.34
CA GLN A 119 14.47 11.60 -2.53
C GLN A 119 15.72 11.24 -3.31
N THR A 120 15.74 10.09 -4.00
CA THR A 120 16.97 9.53 -4.58
C THR A 120 17.32 10.12 -5.93
N GLU A 121 16.33 10.46 -6.76
CA GLU A 121 16.56 10.97 -8.13
C GLU A 121 16.54 12.51 -8.17
N TYR A 122 15.73 13.14 -7.33
CA TYR A 122 15.54 14.60 -7.34
C TYR A 122 16.06 15.30 -6.08
N GLY A 123 16.64 14.54 -5.14
CA GLY A 123 17.26 15.06 -3.93
C GLY A 123 16.29 15.72 -2.95
N VAL A 124 14.98 15.53 -3.10
CA VAL A 124 13.96 16.18 -2.26
C VAL A 124 14.10 15.75 -0.81
N ASP A 125 14.14 16.73 0.10
CA ASP A 125 14.11 16.45 1.53
C ASP A 125 12.69 16.15 2.00
N LEU A 126 12.37 14.85 2.10
CA LEU A 126 11.05 14.38 2.51
C LEU A 126 10.65 14.81 3.93
N THR A 127 11.61 15.22 4.78
CA THR A 127 11.34 15.65 6.16
C THR A 127 10.77 17.07 6.21
N LYS A 128 10.99 17.87 5.17
CA LYS A 128 10.43 19.22 5.03
C LYS A 128 9.03 19.25 4.43
N ILE A 129 8.49 18.10 4.03
CA ILE A 129 7.16 17.99 3.45
C ILE A 129 6.18 17.59 4.55
N THR A 130 5.02 18.25 4.62
CA THR A 130 3.89 17.76 5.41
C THR A 130 3.11 16.75 4.58
N TRP A 131 3.13 15.49 4.97
CA TRP A 131 2.39 14.44 4.26
C TRP A 131 0.97 14.36 4.81
N ALA A 132 -0.02 14.40 3.95
CA ALA A 132 -1.44 14.38 4.31
C ALA A 132 -2.14 13.12 3.75
N PRO A 133 -2.08 11.98 4.45
CA PRO A 133 -2.76 10.76 4.02
C PRO A 133 -4.29 10.89 4.11
N THR A 134 -5.01 10.35 3.13
CA THR A 134 -6.47 10.41 3.08
C THR A 134 -7.16 9.27 3.85
N ASP A 135 -6.43 8.23 4.23
CA ASP A 135 -6.94 7.07 5.01
C ASP A 135 -5.95 6.68 6.15
N ASP A 136 -6.33 5.68 6.94
CA ASP A 136 -5.47 5.06 7.94
C ASP A 136 -4.50 4.00 7.35
N GLU A 137 -3.59 3.51 8.19
CA GLU A 137 -2.64 2.47 7.79
C GLU A 137 -3.25 1.08 7.90
N HIS A 138 -2.89 0.16 7.00
CA HIS A 138 -3.33 -1.24 7.14
C HIS A 138 -2.88 -1.84 8.48
N VAL A 139 -1.61 -1.66 8.86
CA VAL A 139 -1.07 -2.10 10.16
C VAL A 139 -1.38 -1.04 11.20
N ALA A 140 -2.31 -1.34 12.12
CA ALA A 140 -2.85 -0.38 13.07
C ALA A 140 -1.80 0.19 14.03
N GLU A 141 -0.76 -0.59 14.32
CA GLU A 141 0.33 -0.23 15.23
C GLU A 141 1.37 0.72 14.61
N TYR A 142 1.29 0.95 13.29
CA TYR A 142 2.25 1.79 12.58
C TYR A 142 2.25 3.21 13.15
N LYS A 143 3.45 3.69 13.52
CA LYS A 143 3.67 5.06 13.97
C LYS A 143 4.31 5.86 12.85
N ALA A 144 3.56 6.81 12.32
CA ALA A 144 4.07 7.70 11.29
C ALA A 144 5.08 8.72 11.84
N PRO A 145 6.01 9.22 11.01
CA PRO A 145 6.85 10.36 11.33
C PRO A 145 6.05 11.61 11.74
N ALA A 146 6.69 12.53 12.47
CA ALA A 146 6.05 13.74 12.99
C ALA A 146 5.51 14.69 11.90
N ASN A 147 6.05 14.62 10.68
CA ASN A 147 5.62 15.40 9.53
C ASN A 147 4.47 14.73 8.73
N VAL A 148 3.76 13.78 9.32
CA VAL A 148 2.56 13.17 8.75
C VAL A 148 1.33 13.70 9.49
N ASP A 149 0.47 14.41 8.78
CA ASP A 149 -0.75 15.00 9.29
C ASP A 149 -1.99 14.22 8.83
N TYR A 150 -2.58 13.47 9.77
CA TYR A 150 -3.80 12.71 9.54
C TYR A 150 -5.09 13.52 9.72
N SER A 151 -5.01 14.82 10.02
CA SER A 151 -6.19 15.71 10.11
C SER A 151 -6.90 15.91 8.77
N TYR A 152 -6.27 15.47 7.67
CA TYR A 152 -6.82 15.46 6.31
C TYR A 152 -7.55 14.17 5.94
N ARG A 153 -7.57 13.16 6.82
CA ARG A 153 -8.33 11.92 6.58
C ARG A 153 -9.81 12.21 6.34
N GLY A 154 -10.38 11.55 5.34
CA GLY A 154 -11.80 11.70 4.98
C GLY A 154 -12.20 13.08 4.44
N LYS A 155 -11.23 13.98 4.19
CA LYS A 155 -11.48 15.22 3.45
C LYS A 155 -11.32 14.95 1.95
N PRO A 156 -12.24 15.47 1.11
CA PRO A 156 -12.19 15.28 -0.34
C PRO A 156 -10.93 15.87 -0.98
#